data_AF-A0ABD5PIK1-F1
#
_entry.id   AF-A0ABD5PIK1-F1
#
_cell.length_a   1.000
_cell.length_b   1.000
_cell.length_c   1.000
_cell.angle_alpha   90.00
_cell.angle_beta   90.00
_cell.angle_gamma   90.00
#
_symmetry.space_group_name_H-M   'P 1'
#
loop_
_entity.id
_entity.type
_entity.pdbx_description
1 polymer ?
#
loop_
_entity_poly.entity_id
_entity_poly.type
_entity_poly.pdbx_seq_one_letter_code
_entity_poly.pdbx_strand_id
1 'polypeptide(L)' 'MTDYRTVGDDIADAQAALDHAVGADAYEQLSAEEQAYLQEAAHFLTLVGN' A
#
# COMPACT_ATOMS: atom_id res chain seq x y z
N MET A 1 0.28 -14.22 24.79
CA MET A 1 -0.16 -12.82 24.79
C MET A 1 -0.66 -12.53 23.41
N THR A 2 -1.92 -12.11 23.28
CA THR A 2 -2.47 -11.64 22.01
C THR A 2 -1.89 -10.24 21.81
N ASP A 3 -1.05 -10.05 20.80
CA ASP A 3 -0.61 -8.71 20.42
C ASP A 3 -1.85 -7.91 20.00
N TYR A 4 -2.15 -6.84 20.73
CA TYR A 4 -3.19 -5.90 20.34
C TYR A 4 -2.62 -5.04 19.21
N ARG A 5 -2.90 -5.45 17.97
CA ARG A 5 -2.64 -4.61 16.80
C ARG A 5 -3.61 -3.43 16.79
N THR A 6 -3.07 -2.25 16.51
CA THR A 6 -3.85 -1.04 16.31
C THR A 6 -4.22 -0.88 14.84
N VAL A 7 -5.24 -0.06 14.57
CA VAL A 7 -5.56 0.36 13.19
C VAL A 7 -4.36 1.04 12.53
N GLY A 8 -3.51 1.73 13.31
CA GLY A 8 -2.27 2.33 12.81
C GLY A 8 -1.25 1.29 12.32
N ASP A 9 -1.13 0.16 13.01
CA ASP A 9 -0.24 -0.94 12.60
C ASP A 9 -0.72 -1.58 11.30
N ASP A 10 -2.04 -1.73 11.13
CA ASP A 10 -2.62 -2.27 9.89
C ASP A 10 -2.46 -1.29 8.71
N ILE A 11 -2.53 0.02 8.95
CA ILE A 11 -2.27 1.04 7.93
C ILE A 11 -0.79 1.03 7.52
N ALA A 12 0.12 0.92 8.49
CA ALA A 12 1.56 0.87 8.22
C ALA A 12 1.94 -0.39 7.39
N ASP A 13 1.38 -1.55 7.73
CA ASP A 13 1.59 -2.78 6.97
C ASP A 13 1.00 -2.66 5.54
N ALA A 14 -0.16 -2.03 5.39
CA ALA A 14 -0.77 -1.80 4.07
C ALA A 14 0.07 -0.84 3.21
N GLN A 15 0.65 0.22 3.79
CA GLN A 15 1.58 1.10 3.08
C GLN A 15 2.84 0.35 2.65
N ALA A 16 3.46 -0.42 3.54
CA ALA A 16 4.65 -1.21 3.20
C ALA A 16 4.39 -2.23 2.08
N ALA A 17 3.22 -2.87 2.08
CA ALA A 17 2.82 -3.80 1.03
C ALA A 17 2.65 -3.10 -0.33
N LEU A 18 2.08 -1.90 -0.36
CA LEU A 18 1.93 -1.12 -1.59
C LEU A 18 3.25 -0.55 -2.10
N ASP A 19 4.11 -0.05 -1.22
CA ASP A 19 5.45 0.43 -1.61
C ASP A 19 6.26 -0.70 -2.25
N HIS A 20 6.17 -1.92 -1.70
CA HIS A 20 6.76 -3.10 -2.29
C HIS A 20 6.12 -3.45 -3.65
N ALA A 21 4.79 -3.38 -3.76
CA ALA A 21 4.09 -3.69 -5.00
C ALA A 21 4.44 -2.71 -6.13
N VAL A 22 4.61 -1.42 -5.82
CA VAL A 22 5.00 -0.37 -6.79
C VAL A 22 6.48 -0.45 -7.16
N GLY A 23 7.34 -0.88 -6.24
CA GLY A 23 8.78 -1.04 -6.48
C GLY A 23 9.19 -2.36 -7.15
N ALA A 24 8.27 -3.30 -7.35
CA ALA A 24 8.56 -4.61 -7.93
C ALA A 24 8.61 -4.59 -9.46
N ASP A 25 9.47 -5.40 -10.08
CA ASP A 25 9.56 -5.54 -11.55
C ASP A 25 8.23 -5.94 -12.22
N ALA A 26 7.33 -6.58 -11.46
CA ALA A 26 5.99 -6.93 -11.93
C ALA A 26 5.09 -5.69 -12.13
N TYR A 27 5.37 -4.58 -11.43
CA TYR A 27 4.64 -3.33 -11.55
C TYR A 27 4.75 -2.74 -12.96
N GLU A 28 5.96 -2.79 -13.55
CA GLU A 28 6.20 -2.30 -14.92
C GLU A 28 5.48 -3.14 -15.98
N GLN A 29 5.06 -4.36 -15.64
CA GLN A 29 4.31 -5.26 -16.53
C GLN A 29 2.79 -5.03 -16.47
N LEU A 30 2.32 -4.26 -15.49
CA LEU A 30 0.92 -3.88 -15.38
C LEU A 30 0.51 -2.89 -16.47
N SER A 31 -0.77 -2.85 -16.79
CA SER A 31 -1.33 -1.78 -17.62
C SER A 31 -1.26 -0.44 -16.89
N ALA A 32 -1.31 0.66 -17.65
CA ALA A 32 -1.33 2.00 -17.08
C ALA A 32 -2.50 2.22 -16.11
N GLU A 33 -3.65 1.57 -16.36
CA GLU A 33 -4.82 1.65 -15.49
C GLU A 33 -4.58 0.93 -14.15
N GLU A 34 -4.02 -0.27 -14.18
CA GLU A 34 -3.66 -1.03 -12.98
C GLU A 34 -2.58 -0.32 -12.15
N GLN A 35 -1.58 0.28 -12.81
CA GLN A 35 -0.57 1.11 -12.16
C GLN A 35 -1.20 2.32 -11.47
N ALA A 36 -2.17 2.98 -12.11
CA ALA A 36 -2.88 4.12 -11.56
C ALA A 36 -3.69 3.74 -10.32
N TYR A 37 -4.41 2.60 -10.33
CA TYR A 37 -5.14 2.13 -9.14
C TYR A 37 -4.22 1.87 -7.94
N LEU A 38 -3.03 1.32 -8.17
CA LEU A 38 -2.05 1.08 -7.09
C LEU A 38 -1.49 2.40 -6.53
N GLN A 39 -1.21 3.39 -7.38
CA GLN A 39 -0.78 4.72 -6.94
C GLN A 39 -1.88 5.44 -6.15
N GLU A 40 -3.13 5.33 -6.61
CA GLU A 40 -4.28 5.92 -5.92
C GLU A 40 -4.53 5.25 -4.56
N ALA A 41 -4.40 3.93 -4.47
CA ALA A 41 -4.48 3.20 -3.20
C ALA A 41 -3.39 3.66 -2.21
N ALA A 42 -2.15 3.81 -2.67
CA ALA A 42 -1.05 4.31 -1.85
C ALA A 42 -1.28 5.75 -1.37
N HIS A 43 -1.86 6.59 -2.24
CA HIS A 43 -2.24 7.96 -1.91
C HIS A 43 -3.30 8.01 -0.80
N PHE A 44 -4.39 7.24 -0.92
CA PHE A 44 -5.43 7.21 0.11
C PHE A 44 -4.93 6.67 1.45
N LEU A 45 -4.08 5.64 1.45
CA LEU A 45 -3.49 5.12 2.69
C LEU A 45 -2.59 6.15 3.37
N THR A 46 -1.85 6.94 2.59
CA THR A 46 -1.05 8.06 3.13
C THR A 46 -1.93 9.14 3.74
N LEU A 47 -3.10 9.43 3.17
CA LEU A 47 -4.05 10.39 3.75
C LEU A 47 -4.68 9.90 5.05
N VAL A 48 -4.94 8.59 5.18
CA VAL A 48 -5.56 8.00 6.37
C VAL A 48 -4.54 7.76 7.49
N GLY A 49 -3.27 7.54 7.14
CA GLY A 49 -2.18 7.32 8.09
C GLY A 49 -1.53 8.57 8.67
N ASN A 50 -1.83 9.77 8.16
CA ASN A 50 -1.37 11.07 8.68
C ASN A 50 -2.45 11.77 9.51
#